data_AF-M9WG29-F1
#
_entry.id   AF-M9WG29-F1
#
_cell.length_a   1.000
_cell.length_b   1.000
_cell.length_c   1.000
_cell.angle_alpha   90.00
_cell.angle_beta   90.00
_cell.angle_gamma   90.00
#
_symmetry.space_group_name_H-M   'P 1'
#
loop_
_entity.id
_entity.type
_entity.pdbx_description
1 polymer ?
#
loop_
_entity_poly.entity_id
_entity_poly.type
_entity_poly.pdbx_seq_one_letter_code
_entity_poly.pdbx_strand_id
1 'polypeptide(L)'
;HNRIYVKAQPLDEEVSQDIEAGVINPSDDFKARARILADKHGWDVTDARKIWCFGPDGRGPNVVVDQTKAVQYLNEIKDSVVAAFQWATKEGPIFGEDVRSVRINILDVTMHADAIHRGGGQIIPTMRRVTYASMLLAEPAIQEPVFLVEIQCPENAIGGIYSVLNKKRGQVISEEQRPGTPLFTVKAYMPVNESFGFSGELRQATGGQ
;
A
#
# COMPACT_ATOMS: atom_id res chain seq x y z
N HIS A 1 27.82 -16.17 -5.98
CA HIS A 1 27.48 -17.47 -5.37
C HIS A 1 26.00 -17.55 -5.01
N ASN A 2 25.41 -16.52 -4.41
CA ASN A 2 23.97 -16.48 -4.15
C ASN A 2 23.20 -15.78 -5.28
N ARG A 3 22.04 -16.29 -5.65
CA ARG A 3 21.09 -15.65 -6.58
C ARG A 3 19.68 -15.81 -6.02
N ILE A 4 18.90 -14.75 -6.11
CA ILE A 4 17.50 -14.72 -5.66
C ILE A 4 16.68 -14.29 -6.88
N TYR A 5 15.67 -15.09 -7.22
CA TYR A 5 14.77 -14.83 -8.33
C TYR A 5 13.40 -14.47 -7.75
N VAL A 6 12.95 -13.25 -8.03
CA VAL A 6 11.66 -12.77 -7.52
C VAL A 6 10.81 -12.18 -8.64
N LYS A 7 9.52 -12.13 -8.41
CA LYS A 7 8.56 -11.42 -9.25
C LYS A 7 7.65 -10.55 -8.37
N ALA A 8 7.52 -9.29 -8.71
CA ALA A 8 6.54 -8.40 -8.11
C ALA A 8 5.19 -8.55 -8.83
N GLN A 9 4.12 -8.43 -8.06
CA GLN A 9 2.76 -8.32 -8.57
C GLN A 9 1.95 -7.37 -7.68
N PRO A 10 0.94 -6.69 -8.23
CA PRO A 10 0.06 -5.84 -7.43
C PRO A 10 -0.70 -6.69 -6.39
N LEU A 11 -0.93 -6.08 -5.23
CA LEU A 11 -1.86 -6.57 -4.23
C LEU A 11 -3.21 -5.89 -4.46
N ASP A 12 -4.30 -6.65 -4.33
CA ASP A 12 -5.65 -6.10 -4.48
C ASP A 12 -5.92 -5.05 -3.40
N GLU A 13 -6.62 -3.97 -3.78
CA GLU A 13 -6.88 -2.84 -2.88
C GLU A 13 -7.64 -3.26 -1.61
N GLU A 14 -8.59 -4.19 -1.73
CA GLU A 14 -9.32 -4.73 -0.57
C GLU A 14 -8.40 -5.44 0.42
N VAL A 15 -7.37 -6.16 -0.07
CA VAL A 15 -6.39 -6.84 0.80
C VAL A 15 -5.53 -5.80 1.50
N SER A 16 -5.09 -4.76 0.78
CA SER A 16 -4.30 -3.67 1.36
C SER A 16 -5.06 -2.94 2.47
N GLN A 17 -6.33 -2.64 2.24
CA GLN A 17 -7.21 -2.01 3.24
C GLN A 17 -7.43 -2.90 4.46
N ASP A 18 -7.63 -4.20 4.27
CA ASP A 18 -7.79 -5.15 5.38
C ASP A 18 -6.50 -5.30 6.23
N ILE A 19 -5.33 -5.19 5.61
CA ILE A 19 -4.04 -5.15 6.32
C ILE A 19 -3.93 -3.85 7.14
N GLU A 20 -4.23 -2.70 6.53
CA GLU A 20 -4.18 -1.39 7.19
C GLU A 20 -5.21 -1.27 8.33
N ALA A 21 -6.39 -1.87 8.17
CA ALA A 21 -7.43 -1.95 9.18
C ALA A 21 -7.13 -2.97 10.29
N GLY A 22 -6.10 -3.81 10.13
CA GLY A 22 -5.70 -4.83 11.10
C GLY A 22 -6.56 -6.10 11.10
N VAL A 23 -7.39 -6.31 10.07
CA VAL A 23 -8.14 -7.56 9.83
C VAL A 23 -7.18 -8.68 9.46
N ILE A 24 -6.13 -8.36 8.70
CA ILE A 24 -5.04 -9.27 8.35
C ILE A 24 -3.80 -8.80 9.11
N ASN A 25 -3.49 -9.45 10.24
CA ASN A 25 -2.34 -9.06 11.05
C ASN A 25 -1.13 -9.99 10.83
N PRO A 26 0.09 -9.44 10.79
CA PRO A 26 1.33 -10.22 10.87
C PRO A 26 1.40 -11.13 12.11
N SER A 27 0.81 -10.68 13.22
CA SER A 27 0.85 -11.35 14.53
C SER A 27 -0.16 -12.51 14.66
N ASP A 28 -1.11 -12.60 13.74
CA ASP A 28 -2.13 -13.66 13.75
C ASP A 28 -1.52 -15.03 13.44
N ASP A 29 -2.21 -16.08 13.90
CA ASP A 29 -1.88 -17.44 13.48
C ASP A 29 -1.92 -17.53 11.94
N PHE A 30 -0.82 -18.04 11.37
CA PHE A 30 -0.63 -18.05 9.92
C PHE A 30 -1.68 -18.90 9.19
N LYS A 31 -2.28 -19.91 9.83
CA LYS A 31 -3.35 -20.71 9.21
C LYS A 31 -4.67 -19.97 9.22
N ALA A 32 -5.00 -19.28 10.31
CA ALA A 32 -6.18 -18.42 10.40
C ALA A 32 -6.09 -17.29 9.37
N ARG A 33 -4.96 -16.58 9.33
CA ARG A 33 -4.69 -15.53 8.33
C ARG A 33 -4.79 -16.05 6.90
N ALA A 34 -4.21 -17.22 6.62
CA ALA A 34 -4.27 -17.81 5.30
C ALA A 34 -5.70 -18.17 4.87
N ARG A 35 -6.55 -18.54 5.83
CA ARG A 35 -7.96 -18.84 5.57
C ARG A 35 -8.75 -17.57 5.25
N ILE A 36 -8.50 -16.47 5.97
CA ILE A 36 -9.11 -15.16 5.67
C ILE A 36 -8.73 -14.72 4.25
N LEU A 37 -7.44 -14.78 3.90
CA LEU A 37 -6.94 -14.44 2.57
C LEU A 37 -7.57 -15.29 1.47
N ALA A 38 -7.74 -16.60 1.70
CA ALA A 38 -8.34 -17.50 0.72
C ALA A 38 -9.85 -17.29 0.58
N ASP A 39 -10.58 -17.22 1.71
CA ASP A 39 -12.04 -17.16 1.73
C ASP A 39 -12.56 -15.78 1.28
N LYS A 40 -11.89 -14.68 1.68
CA LYS A 40 -12.32 -13.31 1.37
C LYS A 40 -11.71 -12.76 0.08
N HIS A 41 -10.45 -13.08 -0.19
CA HIS A 41 -9.69 -12.46 -1.29
C HIS A 41 -9.21 -13.44 -2.36
N GLY A 42 -9.70 -14.69 -2.33
CA GLY A 42 -9.41 -15.67 -3.39
C GLY A 42 -7.94 -16.08 -3.49
N TRP A 43 -7.14 -15.85 -2.46
CA TRP A 43 -5.74 -16.28 -2.45
C TRP A 43 -5.62 -17.80 -2.41
N ASP A 44 -4.55 -18.30 -3.03
CA ASP A 44 -4.14 -19.68 -2.80
C ASP A 44 -3.73 -19.86 -1.33
N VAL A 45 -4.35 -20.84 -0.66
CA VAL A 45 -4.12 -21.12 0.77
C VAL A 45 -2.65 -21.47 1.05
N THR A 46 -1.96 -22.10 0.09
CA THR A 46 -0.55 -22.47 0.25
C THR A 46 0.36 -21.25 0.21
N ASP A 47 0.09 -20.31 -0.71
CA ASP A 47 0.79 -19.01 -0.77
C ASP A 47 0.53 -18.20 0.49
N ALA A 48 -0.72 -18.11 0.93
CA ALA A 48 -1.11 -17.31 2.08
C ALA A 48 -0.48 -17.82 3.40
N ARG A 49 -0.21 -19.13 3.51
CA ARG A 49 0.54 -19.73 4.63
C ARG A 49 2.04 -19.44 4.58
N LYS A 50 2.57 -19.15 3.39
CA LYS A 50 4.00 -18.92 3.13
C LYS A 50 4.38 -17.44 3.08
N ILE A 51 3.56 -16.56 3.66
CA ILE A 51 3.93 -15.16 3.88
C ILE A 51 5.06 -15.10 4.90
N TRP A 52 6.19 -14.51 4.50
CA TRP A 52 7.36 -14.35 5.37
C TRP A 52 7.29 -13.09 6.23
N CYS A 53 6.86 -11.98 5.64
CA CYS A 53 6.71 -10.71 6.35
C CYS A 53 5.75 -9.79 5.60
N PHE A 54 5.28 -8.81 6.36
CA PHE A 54 4.61 -7.61 5.88
C PHE A 54 5.60 -6.44 5.90
N GLY A 55 5.38 -5.38 5.13
CA GLY A 55 6.27 -4.21 5.11
C GLY A 55 5.58 -2.96 4.57
N PRO A 56 6.08 -1.74 4.89
CA PRO A 56 7.15 -1.46 5.84
C PRO A 56 6.74 -1.68 7.31
N ASP A 57 7.70 -1.55 8.24
CA ASP A 57 7.53 -1.64 9.70
C ASP A 57 6.85 -2.92 10.20
N GLY A 58 6.93 -3.99 9.41
CA GLY A 58 6.32 -5.27 9.72
C GLY A 58 4.79 -5.27 9.67
N ARG A 59 4.13 -4.18 9.25
CA ARG A 59 2.65 -4.04 9.26
C ARG A 59 2.07 -3.44 7.98
N GLY A 60 2.90 -2.84 7.13
CA GLY A 60 2.40 -2.21 5.91
C GLY A 60 1.79 -3.21 4.91
N PRO A 61 0.99 -2.71 3.96
CA PRO A 61 0.24 -3.50 2.97
C PRO A 61 1.13 -3.97 1.81
N ASN A 62 2.28 -4.55 2.13
CA ASN A 62 3.16 -5.22 1.19
C ASN A 62 3.59 -6.56 1.78
N VAL A 63 3.75 -7.58 0.96
CA VAL A 63 4.00 -8.95 1.45
C VAL A 63 5.08 -9.65 0.65
N VAL A 64 5.91 -10.42 1.34
CA VAL A 64 6.83 -11.38 0.72
C VAL A 64 6.24 -12.77 0.88
N VAL A 65 6.10 -13.49 -0.24
CA VAL A 65 5.59 -14.86 -0.30
C VAL A 65 6.67 -15.78 -0.84
N ASP A 66 6.92 -16.87 -0.12
CA ASP A 66 7.82 -17.93 -0.58
C ASP A 66 7.07 -18.90 -1.52
N GLN A 67 7.43 -18.88 -2.80
CA GLN A 67 6.93 -19.82 -3.81
C GLN A 67 8.01 -20.80 -4.29
N THR A 68 9.14 -20.88 -3.58
CA THR A 68 10.24 -21.75 -3.93
C THR A 68 9.89 -23.23 -3.72
N LYS A 69 10.64 -24.12 -4.38
CA LYS A 69 10.47 -25.57 -4.31
C LYS A 69 11.78 -26.23 -3.91
N ALA A 70 11.79 -26.87 -2.74
CA ALA A 70 12.90 -27.69 -2.24
C ALA A 70 14.28 -27.00 -2.21
N VAL A 71 14.31 -25.70 -1.88
CA VAL A 71 15.57 -24.97 -1.70
C VAL A 71 16.19 -25.32 -0.34
N GLN A 72 17.41 -25.82 -0.36
CA GLN A 72 18.17 -26.12 0.85
C GLN A 72 18.55 -24.85 1.59
N TYR A 73 18.51 -24.87 2.93
CA TYR A 73 18.93 -23.76 3.81
C TYR A 73 18.12 -22.45 3.67
N LEU A 74 16.96 -22.47 2.99
CA LEU A 74 16.17 -21.26 2.72
C LEU A 74 15.79 -20.49 3.99
N ASN A 75 15.47 -21.20 5.07
CA ASN A 75 15.10 -20.59 6.34
C ASN A 75 16.24 -19.78 6.98
N GLU A 76 17.50 -20.05 6.65
CA GLU A 76 18.65 -19.34 7.22
C GLU A 76 18.79 -17.92 6.67
N ILE A 77 18.27 -17.65 5.47
CA ILE A 77 18.31 -16.32 4.87
C ILE A 77 17.03 -15.51 5.12
N LYS A 78 16.02 -16.11 5.78
CA LYS A 78 14.71 -15.51 5.99
C LYS A 78 14.81 -14.14 6.67
N ASP A 79 15.57 -14.04 7.76
CA ASP A 79 15.70 -12.78 8.50
C ASP A 79 16.40 -11.69 7.66
N SER A 80 17.37 -12.09 6.83
CA SER A 80 18.04 -11.17 5.92
C SER A 80 17.11 -10.68 4.80
N VAL A 81 16.23 -11.54 4.30
CA VAL A 81 15.21 -11.18 3.31
C VAL A 81 14.17 -10.24 3.93
N VAL A 82 13.71 -10.56 5.15
CA VAL A 82 12.75 -9.72 5.89
C VAL A 82 13.33 -8.33 6.12
N ALA A 83 14.57 -8.23 6.60
CA ALA A 83 15.25 -6.95 6.83
C ALA A 83 15.42 -6.14 5.54
N ALA A 84 15.82 -6.80 4.45
CA ALA A 84 15.94 -6.14 3.14
C ALA A 84 14.58 -5.62 2.64
N PHE A 85 13.52 -6.41 2.84
CA PHE A 85 12.18 -6.03 2.42
C PHE A 85 11.66 -4.82 3.19
N GLN A 86 11.85 -4.76 4.51
CA GLN A 86 11.42 -3.59 5.30
C GLN A 86 12.01 -2.30 4.74
N TRP A 87 13.30 -2.30 4.43
CA TRP A 87 13.96 -1.12 3.91
C TRP A 87 13.57 -0.82 2.46
N ALA A 88 13.39 -1.86 1.63
CA ALA A 88 12.92 -1.70 0.26
C ALA A 88 11.49 -1.12 0.18
N THR A 89 10.61 -1.47 1.12
CA THR A 89 9.25 -0.94 1.17
C THR A 89 9.15 0.41 1.87
N LYS A 90 10.15 0.79 2.69
CA LYS A 90 10.21 2.11 3.34
C LYS A 90 10.74 3.18 2.38
N GLU A 91 11.74 2.83 1.59
CA GLU A 91 12.30 3.70 0.56
C GLU A 91 12.09 3.04 -0.80
N GLY A 92 11.01 3.39 -1.48
CA GLY A 92 10.66 2.81 -2.78
C GLY A 92 11.63 3.21 -3.91
N PRO A 93 11.70 2.43 -5.00
CA PRO A 93 12.69 2.61 -6.07
C PRO A 93 12.47 3.84 -6.96
N ILE A 94 11.30 4.48 -6.91
CA ILE A 94 10.96 5.57 -7.82
C ILE A 94 11.45 6.92 -7.28
N PHE A 95 11.03 7.30 -6.07
CA PHE A 95 11.35 8.59 -5.45
C PHE A 95 11.58 8.52 -3.94
N GLY A 96 11.83 7.32 -3.40
CA GLY A 96 12.23 7.14 -1.98
C GLY A 96 11.09 7.20 -0.96
N GLU A 97 9.84 7.22 -1.40
CA GLU A 97 8.66 7.14 -0.51
C GLU A 97 8.23 5.71 -0.21
N ASP A 98 7.36 5.55 0.79
CA ASP A 98 6.79 4.27 1.20
C ASP A 98 6.06 3.59 0.02
N VAL A 99 6.29 2.28 -0.11
CA VAL A 99 5.63 1.43 -1.10
C VAL A 99 4.28 0.95 -0.55
N ARG A 100 3.26 0.83 -1.40
CA ARG A 100 1.94 0.31 -1.04
C ARG A 100 1.46 -0.74 -2.05
N SER A 101 0.74 -1.75 -1.58
CA SER A 101 0.05 -2.75 -2.40
C SER A 101 0.98 -3.57 -3.29
N VAL A 102 2.16 -3.99 -2.79
CA VAL A 102 3.09 -4.83 -3.54
C VAL A 102 3.25 -6.21 -2.90
N ARG A 103 3.07 -7.25 -3.71
CA ARG A 103 3.41 -8.64 -3.37
C ARG A 103 4.67 -9.07 -4.11
N ILE A 104 5.68 -9.48 -3.35
CA ILE A 104 6.92 -10.07 -3.88
C ILE A 104 6.85 -11.59 -3.71
N ASN A 105 6.89 -12.32 -4.83
CA ASN A 105 6.99 -13.76 -4.84
C ASN A 105 8.44 -14.18 -5.04
N ILE A 106 9.01 -14.93 -4.09
CA ILE A 106 10.32 -15.57 -4.25
C ILE A 106 10.11 -16.85 -5.04
N LEU A 107 10.59 -16.89 -6.28
CA LEU A 107 10.38 -18.00 -7.21
C LEU A 107 11.45 -19.08 -7.04
N ASP A 108 12.70 -18.66 -6.93
CA ASP A 108 13.83 -19.57 -6.79
C ASP A 108 15.00 -18.87 -6.07
N VAL A 109 15.85 -19.66 -5.43
CA VAL A 109 17.04 -19.18 -4.72
C VAL A 109 18.16 -20.21 -4.88
N THR A 110 19.30 -19.76 -5.43
CA THR A 110 20.54 -20.55 -5.42
C THR A 110 21.47 -19.98 -4.36
N MET A 111 21.96 -20.82 -3.45
CA MET A 111 22.84 -20.39 -2.36
C MET A 111 24.12 -21.21 -2.30
N HIS A 112 25.15 -20.61 -1.70
CA HIS A 112 26.35 -21.34 -1.32
C HIS A 112 26.05 -22.34 -0.19
N ALA A 113 26.74 -23.48 -0.18
CA ALA A 113 26.58 -24.52 0.83
C ALA A 113 26.99 -24.03 2.22
N ASP A 114 28.15 -23.37 2.31
CA ASP A 114 28.69 -22.87 3.57
C ASP A 114 27.99 -21.60 4.07
N ALA A 115 27.57 -21.60 5.34
CA ALA A 115 26.87 -20.51 6.00
C ALA A 115 27.64 -19.17 5.98
N ILE A 116 28.97 -19.22 6.02
CA ILE A 116 29.85 -18.03 5.98
C ILE A 116 29.68 -17.21 4.69
N HIS A 117 29.21 -17.85 3.61
CA HIS A 117 29.00 -17.23 2.30
C HIS A 117 27.54 -16.84 2.06
N ARG A 118 26.66 -16.91 3.08
CA ARG A 118 25.26 -16.46 3.00
C ARG A 118 24.85 -15.53 4.14
N GLY A 119 25.83 -14.86 4.77
CA GLY A 119 25.56 -13.86 5.79
C GLY A 119 24.75 -12.66 5.27
N GLY A 120 24.13 -11.92 6.20
CA GLY A 120 23.26 -10.79 5.87
C GLY A 120 23.90 -9.73 4.97
N GLY A 121 25.21 -9.49 5.11
CA GLY A 121 25.96 -8.56 4.24
C GLY A 121 25.93 -8.93 2.75
N GLN A 122 25.67 -10.19 2.38
CA GLN A 122 25.52 -10.60 1.00
C GLN A 122 24.04 -10.68 0.57
N ILE A 123 23.18 -11.20 1.46
CA ILE A 123 21.77 -11.44 1.13
C ILE A 123 20.96 -10.14 1.12
N ILE A 124 21.13 -9.28 2.12
CA ILE A 124 20.34 -8.03 2.27
C ILE A 124 20.44 -7.15 1.02
N PRO A 125 21.65 -6.77 0.53
CA PRO A 125 21.74 -5.93 -0.66
C PRO A 125 21.25 -6.64 -1.92
N THR A 126 21.40 -7.97 -2.00
CA THR A 126 20.89 -8.76 -3.14
C THR A 126 19.37 -8.75 -3.19
N MET A 127 18.71 -9.02 -2.05
CA MET A 127 17.26 -9.02 -1.94
C MET A 127 16.67 -7.63 -2.18
N ARG A 128 17.29 -6.56 -1.65
CA ARG A 128 16.82 -5.19 -1.90
C ARG A 128 16.87 -4.84 -3.38
N ARG A 129 18.01 -5.08 -4.04
CA ARG A 129 18.19 -4.76 -5.46
C ARG A 129 17.23 -5.54 -6.36
N VAL A 130 17.02 -6.83 -6.08
CA VAL A 130 16.10 -7.64 -6.89
C VAL A 130 14.64 -7.24 -6.64
N THR A 131 14.29 -6.81 -5.42
CA THR A 131 12.96 -6.25 -5.11
C THR A 131 12.70 -4.99 -5.93
N TYR A 132 13.64 -4.04 -5.95
CA TYR A 132 13.54 -2.84 -6.79
C TYR A 132 13.44 -3.16 -8.28
N ALA A 133 14.30 -4.04 -8.79
CA ALA A 133 14.23 -4.45 -10.18
C ALA A 133 12.87 -5.06 -10.53
N SER A 134 12.33 -5.90 -9.65
CA SER A 134 11.03 -6.54 -9.86
C SER A 134 9.86 -5.55 -9.82
N MET A 135 9.90 -4.56 -8.93
CA MET A 135 8.90 -3.49 -8.86
C MET A 135 8.93 -2.61 -10.12
N LEU A 136 10.13 -2.24 -10.60
CA LEU A 136 10.28 -1.44 -11.81
C LEU A 136 9.84 -2.18 -13.09
N LEU A 137 9.98 -3.52 -13.10
CA LEU A 137 9.46 -4.36 -14.19
C LEU A 137 7.94 -4.58 -14.13
N ALA A 138 7.30 -4.29 -12.99
CA ALA A 138 5.87 -4.49 -12.76
C ALA A 138 5.02 -3.24 -13.03
N GLU A 139 5.51 -2.33 -13.88
CA GLU A 139 4.82 -1.07 -14.27
C GLU A 139 4.33 -0.25 -13.06
N PRO A 140 5.25 0.25 -12.22
CA PRO A 140 4.86 0.86 -10.96
C PRO A 140 4.17 2.21 -11.18
N ALA A 141 3.22 2.52 -10.30
CA ALA A 141 2.46 3.77 -10.29
C ALA A 141 2.64 4.53 -8.97
N ILE A 142 2.36 5.83 -9.00
CA ILE A 142 2.37 6.69 -7.82
C ILE A 142 0.93 6.85 -7.33
N GLN A 143 0.73 6.71 -6.02
CA GLN A 143 -0.57 6.96 -5.37
C GLN A 143 -0.51 8.32 -4.66
N GLU A 144 -1.44 9.21 -5.00
CA GLU A 144 -1.62 10.46 -4.26
C GLU A 144 -2.66 10.28 -3.15
N PRO A 145 -2.45 10.83 -1.94
CA PRO A 145 -3.47 10.81 -0.91
C PRO A 145 -4.62 11.75 -1.29
N VAL A 146 -5.84 11.36 -0.92
CA VAL A 146 -7.08 12.08 -1.22
C VAL A 146 -7.86 12.29 0.08
N PHE A 147 -8.25 13.54 0.35
CA PHE A 147 -9.09 13.87 1.49
C PHE A 147 -10.56 13.59 1.19
N LEU A 148 -11.29 13.14 2.21
CA LEU A 148 -12.74 13.28 2.27
C LEU A 148 -13.06 14.63 2.92
N VAL A 149 -13.45 15.60 2.10
CA VAL A 149 -13.81 16.95 2.53
C VAL A 149 -15.29 16.99 2.84
N GLU A 150 -15.65 17.54 4.00
CA GLU A 150 -17.02 17.86 4.37
C GLU A 150 -17.19 19.37 4.44
N ILE A 151 -18.10 19.92 3.64
CA ILE A 151 -18.35 21.36 3.53
C ILE A 151 -19.80 21.62 3.89
N GLN A 152 -20.03 22.53 4.83
CA GLN A 152 -21.37 22.97 5.21
C GLN A 152 -21.58 24.39 4.72
N CYS A 153 -22.66 24.62 3.98
CA CYS A 153 -22.98 25.93 3.42
C CYS A 153 -24.49 26.12 3.26
N PRO A 154 -24.98 27.35 3.16
CA PRO A 154 -26.36 27.62 2.76
C PRO A 154 -26.60 27.38 1.26
N GLU A 155 -27.85 27.15 0.87
CA GLU A 155 -28.23 26.79 -0.52
C GLU A 155 -27.70 27.75 -1.60
N ASN A 156 -27.65 29.04 -1.31
CA ASN A 156 -27.16 30.08 -2.20
C ASN A 156 -25.65 29.98 -2.50
N ALA A 157 -24.86 29.33 -1.63
CA ALA A 157 -23.41 29.23 -1.74
C ALA A 157 -22.92 27.93 -2.41
N ILE A 158 -23.82 26.96 -2.64
CA ILE A 158 -23.50 25.64 -3.19
C ILE A 158 -22.81 25.76 -4.56
N GLY A 159 -23.29 26.64 -5.44
CA GLY A 159 -22.68 26.85 -6.76
C GLY A 159 -21.22 27.28 -6.69
N GLY A 160 -20.83 28.05 -5.67
CA GLY A 160 -19.45 28.45 -5.42
C GLY A 160 -18.56 27.25 -5.07
N ILE A 161 -19.06 26.32 -4.26
CA ILE A 161 -18.35 25.10 -3.86
C ILE A 161 -18.06 24.22 -5.07
N TYR A 162 -19.06 23.95 -5.91
CA TYR A 162 -18.88 23.14 -7.12
C TYR A 162 -17.84 23.76 -8.06
N SER A 163 -17.81 25.09 -8.18
CA SER A 163 -16.83 25.80 -8.99
C SER A 163 -15.40 25.60 -8.49
N VAL A 164 -15.16 25.68 -7.17
CA VAL A 164 -13.82 25.50 -6.59
C VAL A 164 -13.39 24.03 -6.62
N LEU A 165 -14.29 23.10 -6.29
CA LEU A 165 -13.99 21.66 -6.32
C LEU A 165 -13.60 21.20 -7.73
N ASN A 166 -14.35 21.60 -8.76
CA ASN A 166 -14.04 21.23 -10.15
C ASN A 166 -12.66 21.75 -10.62
N LYS A 167 -12.23 22.93 -10.15
CA LYS A 167 -10.89 23.46 -10.46
C LYS A 167 -9.76 22.66 -9.82
N LYS A 168 -10.03 22.02 -8.68
CA LYS A 168 -9.05 21.30 -7.85
C LYS A 168 -9.17 19.79 -7.95
N ARG A 169 -9.66 19.28 -9.08
CA ARG A 169 -9.87 17.83 -9.33
C ARG A 169 -10.74 17.16 -8.26
N GLY A 170 -11.63 17.91 -7.62
CA GLY A 170 -12.53 17.43 -6.59
C GLY A 170 -13.71 16.65 -7.19
N GLN A 171 -14.07 15.52 -6.59
CA GLN A 171 -15.19 14.68 -7.01
C GLN A 171 -16.24 14.65 -5.90
N VAL A 172 -17.43 15.16 -6.17
CA VAL A 172 -18.53 15.15 -5.21
C VAL A 172 -19.11 13.73 -5.07
N ILE A 173 -19.34 13.32 -3.83
CA ILE A 173 -19.83 12.00 -3.45
C ILE A 173 -21.31 12.08 -3.08
N SER A 174 -21.64 13.02 -2.19
CA SER A 174 -23.00 13.21 -1.72
C SER A 174 -23.26 14.68 -1.40
N GLU A 175 -24.51 15.05 -1.57
CA GLU A 175 -25.06 16.34 -1.19
C GLU A 175 -26.31 16.05 -0.37
N GLU A 176 -26.30 16.45 0.89
CA GLU A 176 -27.39 16.20 1.83
C GLU A 176 -27.84 17.51 2.45
N GLN A 177 -29.13 17.83 2.31
CA GLN A 177 -29.73 18.95 3.04
C GLN A 177 -29.92 18.55 4.49
N ARG A 178 -29.45 19.38 5.43
CA ARG A 178 -29.64 19.12 6.85
C ARG A 178 -31.09 19.41 7.23
N PRO A 179 -31.87 18.38 7.65
CA PRO A 179 -33.30 18.55 7.91
C PRO A 179 -33.56 19.62 8.98
N GLY A 180 -34.48 20.54 8.68
CA GLY A 180 -34.85 21.63 9.60
C GLY A 180 -33.92 22.85 9.58
N THR A 181 -32.89 22.87 8.73
CA THR A 181 -32.03 24.05 8.51
C THR A 181 -31.86 24.33 7.01
N PRO A 182 -31.58 25.58 6.60
CA PRO A 182 -31.27 25.90 5.20
C PRO A 182 -29.83 25.51 4.80
N LEU A 183 -29.17 24.66 5.58
CA LEU A 183 -27.78 24.25 5.36
C LEU A 183 -27.73 22.94 4.58
N PHE A 184 -26.75 22.86 3.69
CA PHE A 184 -26.38 21.70 2.92
C PHE A 184 -24.99 21.24 3.35
N THR A 185 -24.84 19.93 3.46
CA THR A 185 -23.56 19.26 3.67
C THR A 185 -23.16 18.59 2.36
N VAL A 186 -22.06 19.06 1.78
CA VAL A 186 -21.45 18.49 0.57
C VAL A 186 -20.23 17.69 0.99
N LYS A 187 -20.19 16.41 0.60
CA LYS A 187 -19.02 15.54 0.78
C LYS A 187 -18.34 15.31 -0.55
N ALA A 188 -17.04 15.52 -0.60
CA ALA A 188 -16.26 15.37 -1.83
C ALA A 188 -14.87 14.77 -1.56
N TYR A 189 -14.37 14.01 -2.53
CA TYR A 189 -12.97 13.61 -2.58
C TYR A 189 -12.12 14.73 -3.21
N MET A 190 -10.99 15.08 -2.60
CA MET A 190 -10.06 16.07 -3.13
C MET A 190 -8.60 15.63 -2.93
N PRO A 191 -7.76 15.61 -3.97
CA PRO A 191 -6.34 15.30 -3.81
C PRO A 191 -5.66 16.26 -2.84
N VAL A 192 -4.83 15.72 -1.94
CA VAL A 192 -4.12 16.53 -0.92
C VAL A 192 -3.23 17.58 -1.57
N ASN A 193 -2.61 17.28 -2.71
CA ASN A 193 -1.77 18.22 -3.44
C ASN A 193 -2.54 19.47 -3.94
N GLU A 194 -3.84 19.35 -4.17
CA GLU A 194 -4.69 20.48 -4.60
C GLU A 194 -5.29 21.24 -3.41
N SER A 195 -5.17 20.71 -2.19
CA SER A 195 -5.79 21.28 -0.98
C SER A 195 -5.14 22.58 -0.50
N PHE A 196 -3.94 22.91 -0.98
CA PHE A 196 -3.26 24.15 -0.62
C PHE A 196 -4.08 25.37 -1.07
N GLY A 197 -4.34 26.29 -0.13
CA GLY A 197 -5.15 27.49 -0.38
C GLY A 197 -6.65 27.24 -0.57
N PHE A 198 -7.12 25.99 -0.45
CA PHE A 198 -8.52 25.62 -0.71
C PHE A 198 -9.50 26.42 0.15
N SER A 199 -9.24 26.58 1.44
CA SER A 199 -10.12 27.31 2.35
C SER A 199 -10.28 28.80 1.98
N GLY A 200 -9.21 29.43 1.47
CA GLY A 200 -9.25 30.83 1.02
C GLY A 200 -10.06 31.01 -0.25
N GLU A 201 -9.81 30.16 -1.26
CA GLU A 201 -10.58 30.15 -2.52
C GLU A 201 -12.06 29.82 -2.29
N LEU A 202 -12.34 28.86 -1.41
CA LEU A 202 -13.69 28.49 -1.02
C LEU A 202 -14.41 29.68 -0.40
N ARG A 203 -13.79 30.34 0.59
CA ARG A 203 -14.34 31.52 1.25
C ARG A 203 -14.62 32.66 0.28
N GLN A 204 -13.74 32.88 -0.69
CA GLN A 204 -13.94 33.91 -1.71
C GLN A 204 -15.10 33.57 -2.65
N ALA A 205 -15.25 32.30 -3.02
CA ALA A 205 -16.31 31.82 -3.90
C ALA A 205 -17.69 31.75 -3.21
N THR A 206 -17.74 31.54 -1.89
CA THR A 206 -18.98 31.46 -1.10
C THR A 206 -19.34 32.77 -0.40
N GLY A 207 -18.55 33.83 -0.54
CA GLY A 207 -18.76 35.09 0.18
C GLY A 207 -18.52 34.99 1.69
N GLY A 208 -17.76 33.99 2.13
CA GLY A 208 -17.46 33.72 3.53
C GLY A 208 -18.49 32.91 4.28
N GLN A 209 -19.44 32.32 3.56
CA GLN A 209 -20.48 31.43 4.07
C GLN A 209 -20.07 29.96 3.98
#